data_AF-A0A4Q6AF43-F1
#
_entry.id   AF-A0A4Q6AF43-F1
#
_cell.length_a   1.000
_cell.length_b   1.000
_cell.length_c   1.000
_cell.angle_alpha   90.00
_cell.angle_beta   90.00
_cell.angle_gamma   90.00
#
_symmetry.space_group_name_H-M   'P 1'
#
loop_
_entity.id
_entity.type
_entity.pdbx_description
1 polymer ?
#
loop_
_entity_poly.entity_id
_entity_poly.type
_entity_poly.pdbx_seq_one_letter_code
_entity_poly.pdbx_strand_id
1 'polypeptide(L)'
;KLLKGIERADSVTFDAHKQLYVPMGAGMAIFKDHKSLSLVAHYAEYIIRKGSRDLGRMTLEGSRPGMAMLVHSGLRIIGRSGYEMLIDMGIEKARRFADMIKATEDFELISEPELNLLTYRFVPPDVRKYMHSCAREELQNINNHINRLTITIQKEQRDKGASFVSRTALEPSIYNGQLINVFRVVLANPLTLESHLVDILNEQRDIARRLLSGELALESGDGEDGEPLKKPLSP
;
A
#
# COMPACT_ATOMS: atom_id res chain seq x y z
N LYS A 1 -14.66 -8.62 12.66
CA LYS A 1 -13.96 -9.31 11.53
C LYS A 1 -14.05 -8.39 10.32
N LEU A 2 -12.91 -8.03 9.71
CA LEU A 2 -12.84 -7.04 8.62
C LEU A 2 -13.69 -7.44 7.40
N LEU A 3 -13.73 -8.72 7.05
CA LEU A 3 -14.46 -9.23 5.88
C LEU A 3 -15.85 -9.82 6.21
N LYS A 4 -16.47 -9.42 7.33
CA LYS A 4 -17.82 -9.92 7.69
C LYS A 4 -18.82 -9.46 6.61
N GLY A 5 -19.59 -10.40 6.05
CA GLY A 5 -20.55 -10.11 4.98
C GLY A 5 -20.05 -10.43 3.57
N ILE A 6 -18.77 -10.80 3.42
CA ILE A 6 -18.19 -11.15 2.11
C ILE A 6 -18.92 -12.33 1.44
N GLU A 7 -19.49 -13.25 2.23
CA GLU A 7 -20.28 -14.39 1.75
C GLU A 7 -21.57 -13.98 0.99
N ARG A 8 -22.01 -12.73 1.15
CA ARG A 8 -23.16 -12.16 0.45
C ARG A 8 -22.80 -11.59 -0.93
N ALA A 9 -21.52 -11.42 -1.24
CA ALA A 9 -21.08 -10.89 -2.53
C ALA A 9 -21.34 -11.90 -3.66
N ASP A 10 -21.71 -11.40 -4.84
CA ASP A 10 -21.86 -12.22 -6.05
C ASP A 10 -20.51 -12.56 -6.69
N SER A 11 -19.50 -11.73 -6.44
CA SER A 11 -18.11 -11.97 -6.82
C SER A 11 -17.12 -11.33 -5.85
N VAL A 12 -15.90 -11.86 -5.82
CA VAL A 12 -14.77 -11.37 -5.02
C VAL A 12 -13.53 -11.34 -5.90
N THR A 13 -12.80 -10.24 -5.90
CA THR A 13 -11.46 -10.18 -6.47
C THR A 13 -10.42 -10.45 -5.40
N PHE A 14 -9.35 -11.14 -5.78
CA PHE A 14 -8.29 -11.52 -4.86
C PHE A 14 -6.94 -11.55 -5.57
N ASP A 15 -5.99 -10.80 -5.03
CA ASP A 15 -4.62 -10.74 -5.55
C ASP A 15 -3.71 -11.64 -4.71
N ALA A 16 -3.54 -12.88 -5.15
CA ALA A 16 -2.64 -13.83 -4.50
C ALA A 16 -1.20 -13.30 -4.44
N HIS A 17 -0.79 -12.54 -5.45
CA HIS A 17 0.55 -11.93 -5.51
C HIS A 17 0.81 -10.84 -4.47
N LYS A 18 -0.18 -10.51 -3.62
CA LYS A 18 0.00 -9.66 -2.45
C LYS A 18 0.32 -10.52 -1.23
N GLN A 19 -0.70 -10.96 -0.49
CA GLN A 19 -0.51 -11.63 0.80
C GLN A 19 -0.25 -13.14 0.71
N LEU A 20 -0.29 -13.78 -0.47
CA LEU A 20 0.07 -15.20 -0.62
C LEU A 20 1.50 -15.44 -1.11
N TYR A 21 2.33 -14.38 -1.20
CA TYR A 21 3.75 -14.50 -1.53
C TYR A 21 4.04 -15.22 -2.87
N VAL A 22 3.13 -15.10 -3.83
CA VAL A 22 3.40 -15.52 -5.22
C VAL A 22 3.88 -14.31 -6.04
N PRO A 23 4.67 -14.52 -7.12
CA PRO A 23 5.10 -13.44 -8.00
C PRO A 23 3.94 -12.64 -8.60
N MET A 24 4.22 -11.39 -8.99
CA MET A 24 3.25 -10.51 -9.66
C MET A 24 2.57 -11.20 -10.86
N GLY A 25 1.30 -10.88 -11.08
CA GLY A 25 0.49 -11.47 -12.15
C GLY A 25 -0.52 -12.54 -11.69
N ALA A 26 -0.63 -12.81 -10.39
CA ALA A 26 -1.65 -13.71 -9.84
C ALA A 26 -2.84 -12.93 -9.24
N GLY A 27 -3.69 -12.37 -10.11
CA GLY A 27 -5.00 -11.83 -9.77
C GLY A 27 -6.10 -12.85 -10.06
N MET A 28 -7.16 -12.85 -9.24
CA MET A 28 -8.27 -13.81 -9.35
C MET A 28 -9.61 -13.09 -9.24
N ALA A 29 -10.57 -13.48 -10.06
CA ALA A 29 -11.98 -13.14 -9.89
C ALA A 29 -12.74 -14.42 -9.57
N ILE A 30 -13.39 -14.44 -8.41
CA ILE A 30 -14.15 -15.57 -7.88
C ILE A 30 -15.62 -15.20 -7.96
N PHE A 31 -16.43 -16.03 -8.61
CA PHE A 31 -17.86 -15.80 -8.76
C PHE A 31 -18.64 -16.82 -7.94
N LYS A 32 -19.68 -16.35 -7.26
CA LYS A 32 -20.59 -17.20 -6.47
C LYS A 32 -21.41 -18.11 -7.35
N ASP A 33 -21.91 -17.58 -8.48
CA ASP A 33 -22.57 -18.37 -9.53
C ASP A 33 -21.60 -18.64 -10.69
N HIS A 34 -21.32 -19.92 -10.94
CA HIS A 34 -20.54 -20.36 -12.08
C HIS A 34 -21.12 -19.91 -13.44
N LYS A 35 -22.44 -19.67 -13.54
CA LYS A 35 -23.08 -19.18 -14.76
C LYS A 35 -22.62 -17.78 -15.12
N SER A 36 -22.17 -16.96 -14.17
CA SER A 36 -21.65 -15.61 -14.45
C SER A 36 -20.46 -15.64 -15.41
N LEU A 37 -19.60 -16.67 -15.33
CA LEU A 37 -18.47 -16.85 -16.25
C LEU A 37 -18.90 -17.22 -17.68
N SER A 38 -20.12 -17.71 -17.89
CA SER A 38 -20.62 -18.05 -19.22
C SER A 38 -20.89 -16.83 -20.10
N LEU A 39 -21.06 -15.64 -19.50
CA LEU A 39 -21.28 -14.40 -20.24
C LEU A 39 -20.06 -13.95 -21.06
N VAL A 40 -18.86 -14.35 -20.63
CA VAL A 40 -17.60 -14.09 -21.34
C VAL A 40 -17.12 -15.31 -22.13
N ALA A 41 -17.96 -16.33 -22.26
CA ALA A 41 -17.60 -17.54 -22.97
C ALA A 41 -17.39 -17.26 -24.45
N HIS A 42 -16.19 -17.50 -24.95
CA HIS A 42 -15.87 -17.40 -26.36
C HIS A 42 -15.46 -18.76 -26.93
N TYR A 43 -15.66 -18.91 -28.24
CA TYR A 43 -15.40 -20.15 -28.96
C TYR A 43 -14.62 -19.84 -30.22
N ALA A 44 -13.64 -20.68 -30.51
CA ALA A 44 -12.83 -20.63 -31.72
C ALA A 44 -12.69 -22.07 -32.20
N GLU A 45 -13.29 -22.42 -33.33
CA GLU A 45 -13.42 -23.83 -33.78
C GLU A 45 -12.07 -24.59 -33.85
N TYR A 46 -10.98 -23.85 -34.07
CA TYR A 46 -9.62 -24.38 -34.17
C TYR A 46 -8.91 -24.59 -32.81
N ILE A 47 -9.40 -24.01 -31.71
CA ILE A 47 -8.79 -24.16 -30.35
C ILE A 47 -9.85 -24.47 -29.29
N ILE A 48 -10.86 -23.60 -29.14
CA ILE A 48 -11.87 -23.66 -28.07
C ILE A 48 -13.22 -24.05 -28.65
N ARG A 49 -13.49 -25.35 -28.72
CA ARG A 49 -14.73 -25.88 -29.31
C ARG A 49 -15.93 -25.74 -28.36
N LYS A 50 -17.13 -25.57 -28.90
CA LYS A 50 -18.36 -25.59 -28.11
C LYS A 50 -18.49 -26.93 -27.38
N GLY A 51 -18.78 -26.87 -26.07
CA GLY A 51 -18.90 -28.05 -25.21
C GLY A 51 -17.58 -28.59 -24.62
N SER A 52 -16.42 -28.04 -25.00
CA SER A 52 -15.15 -28.46 -24.39
C SER A 52 -15.04 -28.00 -22.92
N ARG A 53 -14.22 -28.71 -22.13
CA ARG A 53 -13.91 -28.35 -20.74
C ARG A 53 -12.75 -27.36 -20.63
N ASP A 54 -12.37 -26.71 -21.73
CA ASP A 54 -11.25 -25.78 -21.76
C ASP A 54 -11.59 -24.54 -20.93
N LEU A 55 -10.84 -24.32 -19.86
CA LEU A 55 -11.02 -23.16 -18.98
C LEU A 55 -10.68 -21.84 -19.69
N GLY A 56 -9.86 -21.90 -20.75
CA GLY A 56 -9.55 -20.77 -21.63
C GLY A 56 -10.80 -20.12 -22.23
N ARG A 57 -11.91 -20.86 -22.35
CA ARG A 57 -13.15 -20.32 -22.91
C ARG A 57 -13.77 -19.23 -22.04
N MET A 58 -13.49 -19.22 -20.73
CA MET A 58 -14.10 -18.33 -19.73
C MET A 58 -13.18 -17.18 -19.29
N THR A 59 -12.16 -16.86 -20.09
CA THR A 59 -11.27 -15.72 -19.86
C THR A 59 -11.37 -14.72 -21.01
N LEU A 60 -10.95 -13.48 -20.78
CA LEU A 60 -10.85 -12.45 -21.81
C LEU A 60 -9.54 -12.56 -22.59
N GLU A 61 -8.51 -13.15 -21.98
CA GLU A 61 -7.20 -13.37 -22.58
C GLU A 61 -7.18 -14.67 -23.40
N GLY A 62 -6.40 -14.71 -24.47
CA GLY A 62 -6.12 -15.95 -25.21
C GLY A 62 -5.12 -16.84 -24.45
N SER A 63 -3.85 -16.78 -24.85
CA SER A 63 -2.76 -17.45 -24.14
C SER A 63 -2.49 -16.76 -22.79
N ARG A 64 -2.34 -17.55 -21.72
CA ARG A 64 -2.08 -17.02 -20.38
C ARG A 64 -1.05 -17.85 -19.60
N PRO A 65 -0.28 -17.25 -18.67
CA PRO A 65 0.66 -17.99 -17.83
C PRO A 65 -0.04 -18.93 -16.83
N GLY A 66 0.65 -20.01 -16.45
CA GLY A 66 0.17 -21.01 -15.49
C GLY A 66 0.22 -20.58 -14.02
N MET A 67 -0.12 -19.32 -13.68
CA MET A 67 0.02 -18.76 -12.32
C MET A 67 -0.74 -19.55 -11.25
N ALA A 68 -1.80 -20.26 -11.63
CA ALA A 68 -2.55 -21.13 -10.73
C ALA A 68 -1.68 -22.22 -10.09
N MET A 69 -0.63 -22.69 -10.77
CA MET A 69 0.31 -23.65 -10.21
C MET A 69 1.10 -23.07 -9.04
N LEU A 70 1.54 -21.81 -9.13
CA LEU A 70 2.28 -21.14 -8.05
C LEU A 70 1.38 -20.93 -6.82
N VAL A 71 0.14 -20.49 -7.05
CA VAL A 71 -0.88 -20.37 -5.99
C VAL A 71 -1.15 -21.72 -5.33
N HIS A 72 -1.33 -22.77 -6.13
CA HIS A 72 -1.54 -24.13 -5.62
C HIS A 72 -0.36 -24.63 -4.78
N SER A 73 0.87 -24.45 -5.27
CA SER A 73 2.08 -24.84 -4.56
C SER A 73 2.22 -24.08 -3.23
N GLY A 74 1.96 -22.77 -3.22
CA GLY A 74 1.96 -21.97 -1.98
C GLY A 74 0.96 -22.50 -0.95
N LEU A 75 -0.29 -22.76 -1.37
CA LEU A 75 -1.33 -23.35 -0.51
C LEU A 75 -0.98 -24.74 0.02
N ARG A 76 -0.19 -25.54 -0.71
CA ARG A 76 0.25 -26.87 -0.27
C ARG A 76 1.46 -26.83 0.66
N ILE A 77 2.41 -25.94 0.40
CA ILE A 77 3.68 -25.84 1.13
C ILE A 77 3.52 -25.04 2.41
N ILE A 78 2.97 -23.82 2.30
CA ILE A 78 2.77 -22.91 3.44
C ILE A 78 1.54 -23.35 4.24
N GLY A 79 0.50 -23.79 3.54
CA GLY A 79 -0.74 -24.24 4.17
C GLY A 79 -1.52 -23.08 4.81
N ARG A 80 -2.71 -23.41 5.33
CA ARG A 80 -3.58 -22.43 5.98
C ARG A 80 -2.91 -21.80 7.21
N SER A 81 -2.33 -22.61 8.09
CA SER A 81 -1.69 -22.13 9.33
C SER A 81 -0.46 -21.28 9.07
N GLY A 82 0.32 -21.59 8.03
CA GLY A 82 1.47 -20.77 7.64
C GLY A 82 1.04 -19.38 7.14
N TYR A 83 0.00 -19.31 6.31
CA TYR A 83 -0.53 -18.01 5.86
C TYR A 83 -1.19 -17.21 6.99
N GLU A 84 -1.91 -17.88 7.90
CA GLU A 84 -2.45 -17.27 9.12
C GLU A 84 -1.33 -16.60 9.93
N MET A 85 -0.26 -17.34 10.22
CA MET A 85 0.92 -16.82 10.91
C MET A 85 1.56 -15.64 10.18
N LEU A 86 1.76 -15.72 8.85
CA LEU A 86 2.37 -14.64 8.07
C LEU A 86 1.52 -13.36 8.08
N ILE A 87 0.20 -13.49 7.95
CA ILE A 87 -0.73 -12.37 7.99
C ILE A 87 -0.74 -11.74 9.39
N ASP A 88 -0.85 -12.55 10.45
CA ASP A 88 -0.86 -12.08 11.83
C ASP A 88 0.45 -11.36 12.19
N MET A 89 1.60 -11.89 11.76
CA MET A 89 2.90 -11.23 11.91
C MET A 89 2.93 -9.86 11.23
N GLY A 90 2.35 -9.73 10.03
CA GLY A 90 2.26 -8.45 9.31
C GLY A 90 1.40 -7.42 10.05
N ILE A 91 0.26 -7.86 10.60
CA ILE A 91 -0.65 -7.01 11.39
C ILE A 91 0.04 -6.54 12.67
N GLU A 92 0.64 -7.46 13.41
CA GLU A 92 1.34 -7.15 14.67
C GLU A 92 2.50 -6.18 14.43
N LYS A 93 3.28 -6.39 13.36
CA LYS A 93 4.38 -5.49 13.00
C LYS A 93 3.89 -4.08 12.65
N ALA A 94 2.75 -3.96 11.97
CA ALA A 94 2.14 -2.67 11.68
C ALA A 94 1.65 -1.95 12.94
N ARG A 95 1.06 -2.68 13.89
CA ARG A 95 0.68 -2.13 15.21
C ARG A 95 1.90 -1.62 15.97
N ARG A 96 2.95 -2.44 16.08
CA ARG A 96 4.20 -2.02 16.73
C ARG A 96 4.82 -0.79 16.08
N PHE A 97 4.80 -0.72 14.73
CA PHE A 97 5.33 0.46 14.05
C PHE A 97 4.46 1.71 14.32
N ALA A 98 3.14 1.55 14.38
CA ALA A 98 2.24 2.64 14.77
C ALA A 98 2.53 3.11 16.21
N ASP A 99 2.80 2.21 17.14
CA ASP A 99 3.16 2.54 18.53
C ASP A 99 4.52 3.25 18.60
N MET A 100 5.51 2.80 17.81
CA MET A 100 6.80 3.50 17.68
C MET A 100 6.63 4.94 17.17
N ILE A 101 5.76 5.15 16.18
CA ILE A 101 5.45 6.49 15.65
C ILE A 101 4.74 7.34 16.71
N LYS A 102 3.74 6.80 17.41
CA LYS A 102 3.02 7.52 18.47
C LYS A 102 3.92 7.90 19.65
N ALA A 103 4.97 7.11 19.91
CA ALA A 103 5.92 7.36 20.97
C ALA A 103 6.91 8.51 20.67
N THR A 104 6.85 9.12 19.47
CA THR A 104 7.76 10.21 19.09
C THR A 104 6.99 11.52 18.90
N GLU A 105 7.66 12.64 19.21
CA GLU A 105 7.05 13.97 19.05
C GLU A 105 7.05 14.44 17.59
N ASP A 106 7.98 13.92 16.79
CA ASP A 106 8.32 14.39 15.44
C ASP A 106 7.64 13.65 14.29
N PHE A 107 6.86 12.61 14.59
CA PHE A 107 6.02 11.93 13.61
C PHE A 107 4.57 11.91 14.06
N GLU A 108 3.68 12.07 13.09
CA GLU A 108 2.24 12.03 13.27
C GLU A 108 1.68 10.82 12.53
N LEU A 109 1.03 9.91 13.26
CA LEU A 109 0.26 8.82 12.67
C LEU A 109 -1.06 9.38 12.10
N ILE A 110 -1.34 9.06 10.84
CA ILE A 110 -2.53 9.55 10.12
C ILE A 110 -3.61 8.46 10.03
N SER A 111 -3.22 7.20 9.84
CA SER A 111 -4.16 6.08 9.82
C SER A 111 -3.66 4.92 10.68
N GLU A 112 -4.48 4.50 11.64
CA GLU A 112 -4.25 3.28 12.42
C GLU A 112 -4.23 2.03 11.51
N PRO A 113 -3.38 1.04 11.81
CA PRO A 113 -3.32 -0.19 11.03
C PRO A 113 -4.51 -1.12 11.33
N GLU A 114 -5.32 -1.39 10.32
CA GLU A 114 -6.32 -2.49 10.36
C GLU A 114 -5.72 -3.83 9.90
N LEU A 115 -4.80 -3.77 8.93
CA LEU A 115 -4.02 -4.90 8.43
C LEU A 115 -2.52 -4.59 8.61
N ASN A 116 -1.70 -4.84 7.59
CA ASN A 116 -0.26 -4.61 7.61
C ASN A 116 0.13 -3.25 7.00
N LEU A 117 -0.76 -2.25 7.04
CA LEU A 117 -0.60 -0.95 6.40
C LEU A 117 -0.94 0.16 7.37
N LEU A 118 -0.11 1.21 7.40
CA LEU A 118 -0.38 2.46 8.10
C LEU A 118 0.15 3.65 7.29
N THR A 119 -0.31 4.84 7.65
CA THR A 119 0.16 6.10 7.08
C THR A 119 0.53 7.08 8.17
N TYR A 120 1.60 7.84 7.93
CA TYR A 120 2.19 8.76 8.89
C TYR A 120 2.97 9.85 8.14
N ARG A 121 3.38 10.91 8.83
CA ARG A 121 4.19 11.98 8.26
C ARG A 121 5.12 12.58 9.31
N PHE A 122 6.22 13.18 8.84
CA PHE A 122 7.12 13.93 9.71
C PHE A 122 6.55 15.32 9.97
N VAL A 123 6.53 15.74 11.24
CA VAL A 123 6.09 17.07 11.67
C VAL A 123 7.04 17.56 12.75
N PRO A 124 7.76 18.70 12.56
CA PRO A 124 8.63 19.22 13.60
C PRO A 124 7.88 19.40 14.94
N PRO A 125 8.47 19.03 16.10
CA PRO A 125 7.75 19.02 17.38
C PRO A 125 7.07 20.34 17.74
N ASP A 126 7.74 21.48 17.52
CA ASP A 126 7.19 22.80 17.82
C ASP A 126 6.03 23.17 16.88
N VAL A 127 6.13 22.77 15.61
CA VAL A 127 5.05 22.94 14.62
C VAL A 127 3.85 22.10 15.01
N ARG A 128 4.06 20.83 15.41
CA ARG A 128 2.99 19.93 15.85
C ARG A 128 2.24 20.49 17.05
N LYS A 129 2.96 21.05 18.04
CA LYS A 129 2.35 21.74 19.19
C LYS A 129 1.51 22.94 18.75
N TYR A 130 2.04 23.77 17.85
CA TYR A 130 1.33 24.95 17.33
C TYR A 130 0.06 24.60 16.55
N MET A 131 0.07 23.51 15.78
CA MET A 131 -1.06 23.04 14.98
C MET A 131 -2.33 22.76 15.82
N HIS A 132 -2.18 22.47 17.12
CA HIS A 132 -3.32 22.22 18.01
C HIS A 132 -4.05 23.50 18.44
N SER A 133 -3.42 24.67 18.31
CA SER A 133 -3.97 25.94 18.79
C SER A 133 -4.12 27.02 17.71
N CYS A 134 -3.58 26.79 16.51
CA CYS A 134 -3.59 27.79 15.44
C CYS A 134 -4.95 27.91 14.74
N ALA A 135 -5.14 29.00 14.01
CA ALA A 135 -6.35 29.20 13.22
C ALA A 135 -6.39 28.24 12.02
N ARG A 136 -7.60 27.97 11.50
CA ARG A 136 -7.80 27.04 10.38
C ARG A 136 -6.98 27.41 9.13
N GLU A 137 -6.89 28.69 8.81
CA GLU A 137 -6.12 29.18 7.65
C GLU A 137 -4.61 28.93 7.84
N GLU A 138 -4.09 29.14 9.04
CA GLU A 138 -2.71 28.84 9.38
C GLU A 138 -2.44 27.33 9.31
N LEU A 139 -3.36 26.51 9.84
CA LEU A 139 -3.26 25.05 9.76
C LEU A 139 -3.20 24.55 8.31
N GLN A 140 -4.00 25.13 7.42
CA GLN A 140 -3.98 24.84 5.99
C GLN A 140 -2.60 25.13 5.39
N ASN A 141 -2.04 26.32 5.70
CA ASN A 141 -0.72 26.73 5.24
C ASN A 141 0.38 25.82 5.80
N ILE A 142 0.32 25.45 7.07
CA ILE A 142 1.27 24.52 7.71
C ILE A 142 1.22 23.15 7.01
N ASN A 143 0.02 22.61 6.77
CA ASN A 143 -0.14 21.35 6.07
C ASN A 143 0.45 21.40 4.64
N ASN A 144 0.33 22.52 3.93
CA ASN A 144 0.96 22.69 2.61
C ASN A 144 2.50 22.62 2.68
N HIS A 145 3.11 23.17 3.75
CA HIS A 145 4.55 23.07 3.98
C HIS A 145 4.97 21.64 4.36
N ILE A 146 4.20 20.97 5.23
CA ILE A 146 4.42 19.57 5.60
C ILE A 146 4.28 18.65 4.38
N ASN A 147 3.38 18.95 3.44
CA ASN A 147 3.23 18.20 2.20
C ASN A 147 4.52 18.25 1.38
N ARG A 148 5.08 19.45 1.16
CA ARG A 148 6.36 19.63 0.46
C ARG A 148 7.49 18.89 1.16
N LEU A 149 7.58 19.03 2.49
CA LEU A 149 8.58 18.34 3.30
C LEU A 149 8.47 16.81 3.15
N THR A 150 7.25 16.25 3.21
CA THR A 150 7.02 14.81 3.06
C THR A 150 7.41 14.30 1.67
N ILE A 151 7.10 15.08 0.62
CA ILE A 151 7.49 14.77 -0.76
C ILE A 151 9.01 14.73 -0.89
N THR A 152 9.69 15.78 -0.43
CA THR A 152 11.15 15.87 -0.53
C THR A 152 11.84 14.79 0.29
N ILE A 153 11.40 14.54 1.54
CA ILE A 153 11.97 13.45 2.36
C ILE A 153 11.85 12.10 1.64
N GLN A 154 10.69 11.81 1.03
CA GLN A 154 10.48 10.54 0.34
C GLN A 154 11.36 10.39 -0.90
N LYS A 155 11.55 11.47 -1.66
CA LYS A 155 12.42 11.48 -2.84
C LYS A 155 13.89 11.27 -2.46
N GLU A 156 14.39 12.01 -1.48
CA GLU A 156 15.75 11.85 -0.96
C GLU A 156 15.99 10.44 -0.39
N GLN A 157 15.04 9.89 0.36
CA GLN A 157 15.13 8.52 0.88
C GLN A 157 15.21 7.49 -0.25
N ARG A 158 14.38 7.64 -1.30
CA ARG A 158 14.40 6.78 -2.48
C ARG A 158 15.73 6.89 -3.23
N ASP A 159 16.21 8.10 -3.47
CA ASP A 159 17.38 8.36 -4.32
C ASP A 159 18.68 7.90 -3.64
N LYS A 160 18.74 7.95 -2.31
CA LYS A 160 19.84 7.36 -1.51
C LYS A 160 19.88 5.83 -1.59
N GLY A 161 18.73 5.17 -1.82
CA GLY A 161 18.65 3.74 -2.08
C GLY A 161 18.89 2.80 -0.89
N ALA A 162 19.06 3.33 0.32
CA ALA A 162 19.27 2.52 1.54
C ALA A 162 17.97 1.88 2.05
N SER A 163 16.85 2.58 1.90
CA SER A 163 15.51 2.07 2.23
C SER A 163 14.47 2.70 1.29
N PHE A 164 13.24 2.19 1.33
CA PHE A 164 12.15 2.76 0.55
C PHE A 164 10.82 2.70 1.30
N VAL A 165 10.21 3.87 1.48
CA VAL A 165 8.83 4.03 1.92
C VAL A 165 8.06 4.76 0.82
N SER A 166 6.90 4.24 0.45
CA SER A 166 6.04 4.90 -0.55
C SER A 166 5.36 6.14 0.05
N ARG A 167 4.88 7.03 -0.81
CA ARG A 167 4.06 8.18 -0.42
C ARG A 167 2.68 8.06 -1.07
N THR A 168 1.65 8.62 -0.43
CA THR A 168 0.32 8.82 -1.02
C THR A 168 -0.27 10.16 -0.56
N ALA A 169 -1.48 10.48 -1.03
CA ALA A 169 -2.23 11.65 -0.61
C ALA A 169 -3.60 11.21 -0.06
N LEU A 170 -4.05 11.84 1.03
CA LEU A 170 -5.31 11.52 1.71
C LEU A 170 -6.03 12.81 2.11
N GLU A 171 -7.36 12.74 2.26
CA GLU A 171 -8.21 13.84 2.76
C GLU A 171 -8.79 13.48 4.13
N PRO A 172 -7.97 13.43 5.20
CA PRO A 172 -8.44 12.98 6.50
C PRO A 172 -9.35 14.03 7.14
N SER A 173 -10.35 13.55 7.89
CA SER A 173 -11.32 14.40 8.59
C SER A 173 -10.68 15.34 9.62
N ILE A 174 -9.56 14.93 10.24
CA ILE A 174 -8.81 15.75 11.21
C ILE A 174 -8.26 17.07 10.61
N TYR A 175 -8.14 17.16 9.28
CA TYR A 175 -7.79 18.40 8.57
C TYR A 175 -8.91 18.90 7.68
N ASN A 176 -10.17 18.66 8.07
CA ASN A 176 -11.36 19.16 7.37
C ASN A 176 -11.40 18.78 5.87
N GLY A 177 -10.90 17.59 5.52
CA GLY A 177 -10.84 17.12 4.13
C GLY A 177 -9.76 17.79 3.28
N GLN A 178 -8.81 18.52 3.88
CA GLN A 178 -7.63 19.00 3.15
C GLN A 178 -6.81 17.80 2.66
N LEU A 179 -6.40 17.85 1.39
CA LEU A 179 -5.46 16.91 0.81
C LEU A 179 -4.07 17.07 1.45
N ILE A 180 -3.60 16.02 2.13
CA ILE A 180 -2.26 15.95 2.73
C ILE A 180 -1.44 14.81 2.14
N ASN A 181 -0.13 14.99 2.08
CA ASN A 181 0.82 13.95 1.71
C ASN A 181 1.33 13.22 2.94
N VAL A 182 1.40 11.90 2.83
CA VAL A 182 1.80 11.00 3.91
C VAL A 182 2.72 9.92 3.38
N PHE A 183 3.62 9.45 4.22
CA PHE A 183 4.28 8.16 4.03
C PHE A 183 3.25 7.04 4.16
N ARG A 184 3.34 6.04 3.30
CA ARG A 184 2.50 4.85 3.28
C ARG A 184 3.39 3.62 3.36
N VAL A 185 3.27 2.88 4.45
CA VAL A 185 4.03 1.65 4.69
C VAL A 185 3.14 0.45 4.52
N VAL A 186 3.65 -0.56 3.83
CA VAL A 186 3.02 -1.88 3.74
C VAL A 186 4.04 -2.92 4.22
N LEU A 187 3.78 -3.49 5.38
CA LEU A 187 4.67 -4.44 6.05
C LEU A 187 4.33 -5.86 5.62
N ALA A 188 4.72 -6.21 4.39
CA ALA A 188 4.47 -7.54 3.83
C ALA A 188 5.68 -8.49 3.95
N ASN A 189 6.90 -7.98 4.07
CA ASN A 189 8.08 -8.84 4.17
C ASN A 189 8.19 -9.45 5.59
N PRO A 190 8.14 -10.79 5.75
CA PRO A 190 8.27 -11.42 7.07
C PRO A 190 9.63 -11.16 7.71
N LEU A 191 10.66 -10.91 6.90
CA LEU A 191 12.04 -10.65 7.34
C LEU A 191 12.28 -9.21 7.80
N THR A 192 11.28 -8.32 7.75
CA THR A 192 11.42 -6.97 8.32
C THR A 192 11.50 -7.06 9.84
N LEU A 193 12.62 -6.61 10.41
CA LEU A 193 12.87 -6.52 11.85
C LEU A 193 12.47 -5.14 12.39
N GLU A 194 12.32 -5.04 13.71
CA GLU A 194 12.06 -3.77 14.39
C GLU A 194 13.20 -2.76 14.20
N SER A 195 14.46 -3.22 14.15
CA SER A 195 15.62 -2.37 13.85
C SER A 195 15.48 -1.68 12.50
N HIS A 196 15.00 -2.37 11.47
CA HIS A 196 14.78 -1.76 10.15
C HIS A 196 13.73 -0.64 10.21
N LEU A 197 12.72 -0.77 11.07
CA LEU A 197 11.69 0.24 11.26
C LEU A 197 12.24 1.49 11.96
N VAL A 198 13.11 1.28 12.95
CA VAL A 198 13.85 2.35 13.63
C VAL A 198 14.78 3.06 12.64
N ASP A 199 15.50 2.31 11.81
CA ASP A 199 16.40 2.85 10.80
C ASP A 199 15.65 3.73 9.78
N ILE A 200 14.45 3.32 9.35
CA ILE A 200 13.58 4.11 8.47
C ILE A 200 13.23 5.47 9.11
N LEU A 201 12.81 5.48 10.38
CA LEU A 201 12.47 6.72 11.07
C LEU A 201 13.70 7.62 11.25
N ASN A 202 14.85 7.03 11.59
CA ASN A 202 16.10 7.77 11.77
C ASN A 202 16.61 8.37 10.46
N GLU A 203 16.48 7.65 9.35
CA GLU A 203 16.81 8.17 8.03
C GLU A 203 15.90 9.36 7.66
N GLN A 204 14.59 9.22 7.86
CA GLN A 204 13.64 10.31 7.59
C GLN A 204 13.91 11.54 8.46
N ARG A 205 14.27 11.35 9.73
CA ARG A 205 14.71 12.43 10.63
C ARG A 205 15.97 13.13 10.14
N ASP A 206 16.97 12.36 9.70
CA ASP A 206 18.22 12.93 9.20
C ASP A 206 18.00 13.78 7.96
N ILE A 207 17.23 13.26 6.99
CA ILE A 207 16.85 14.01 5.80
C ILE A 207 16.07 15.27 6.18
N ALA A 208 15.08 15.15 7.06
CA ALA A 208 14.30 16.29 7.54
C ALA A 208 15.18 17.35 8.21
N ARG A 209 16.14 16.94 9.05
CA ARG A 209 17.09 17.85 9.71
C ARG A 209 17.89 18.64 8.68
N ARG A 210 18.43 17.96 7.66
CA ARG A 210 19.24 18.58 6.60
C ARG A 210 18.42 19.53 5.71
N LEU A 211 17.15 19.22 5.47
CA LEU A 211 16.21 20.12 4.79
C LEU A 211 15.92 21.37 5.63
N LEU A 212 15.69 21.20 6.93
CA LEU A 212 15.38 22.29 7.85
C LEU A 212 16.59 23.18 8.16
N SER A 213 17.82 22.64 8.12
CA SER A 213 19.06 23.42 8.23
C SER A 213 19.47 24.13 6.94
N GLY A 214 18.81 23.84 5.82
CA GLY A 214 19.14 24.37 4.49
C GLY A 214 20.32 23.66 3.80
N GLU A 215 20.81 22.55 4.35
CA GLU A 215 21.82 21.70 3.70
C GLU A 215 21.27 20.96 2.47
N LEU A 216 19.97 20.69 2.46
CA LEU A 216 19.23 20.15 1.32
C LEU A 216 18.15 21.16 0.90
N ALA A 217 17.92 21.25 -0.40
CA ALA A 217 16.87 22.11 -0.94
C ALA A 217 15.50 21.45 -0.77
N LEU A 218 14.52 22.21 -0.25
CA LEU A 218 13.12 21.84 -0.34
C LEU A 218 12.65 21.98 -1.78
N GLU A 219 11.85 21.03 -2.26
CA GLU A 219 11.27 21.16 -3.59
C GLU A 219 10.36 22.40 -3.66
N SER A 220 10.55 23.20 -4.71
CA SER A 220 9.58 24.21 -5.13
C SER A 220 8.33 23.47 -5.58
N GLY A 221 7.25 23.57 -4.77
CA GLY A 221 6.04 22.80 -5.01
C GLY A 221 5.39 23.14 -6.34
N ASP A 222 5.59 22.26 -7.32
CA ASP A 222 4.75 21.97 -8.50
C ASP A 222 5.05 20.53 -8.99
N GLY A 223 5.17 19.59 -8.04
CA GLY A 223 5.33 18.17 -8.34
C GLY A 223 3.97 17.52 -8.56
N GLU A 224 3.47 17.54 -9.79
CA GLU A 224 2.44 16.62 -10.29
C GLU A 224 2.91 15.16 -10.16
N ASP A 225 2.93 14.62 -8.94
CA ASP A 225 3.03 13.19 -8.67
C ASP A 225 1.83 12.76 -7.82
N GLY A 226 0.67 13.34 -8.16
CA GLY A 226 -0.66 12.97 -7.70
C GLY A 226 -1.40 12.08 -8.70
N GLU A 227 -0.76 11.63 -9.79
CA GLU A 227 -1.36 10.57 -10.60
C GLU A 227 -1.27 9.24 -9.84
N PRO A 228 -2.40 8.56 -9.58
CA PRO A 228 -2.35 7.17 -9.16
C PRO A 228 -1.65 6.40 -10.28
N LEU A 229 -0.56 5.70 -9.97
CA LEU A 229 0.21 4.83 -10.87
C LEU A 229 -0.70 4.14 -11.92
N LYS A 230 -0.89 4.79 -13.07
CA LYS A 230 -1.39 4.21 -14.30
C LYS A 230 -0.21 4.13 -15.25
N LYS A 231 0.72 3.23 -14.95
CA LYS A 231 1.48 2.62 -16.03
C LYS A 231 0.63 1.44 -16.54
N PRO A 232 0.09 1.49 -17.77
CA PRO A 232 -0.19 0.25 -18.45
C PRO A 232 1.16 -0.47 -18.59
N LEU A 233 1.22 -1.70 -18.09
CA LEU A 233 2.22 -2.63 -18.58
C LEU A 233 1.89 -2.84 -20.06
N SER A 234 2.59 -2.12 -20.94
CA SER A 234 2.62 -2.42 -22.37
C SER A 234 3.43 -3.71 -22.58
N PRO A 235 3.15 -4.43 -23.67
CA PRO A 235 2.97 -5.89 -23.73
C PRO A 235 4.21 -6.73 -23.39
#